data_AF-A0A7S0EMF0-F1
#
_entry.id   AF-A0A7S0EMF0-F1
#
_cell.length_a   1.000
_cell.length_b   1.000
_cell.length_c   1.000
_cell.angle_alpha   90.00
_cell.angle_beta   90.00
_cell.angle_gamma   90.00
#
_symmetry.space_group_name_H-M   'P 1'
#
loop_
_entity.id
_entity.type
_entity.pdbx_description
1 polymer ?
#
loop_
_entity_poly.entity_id
_entity_poly.type
_entity_poly.pdbx_seq_one_letter_code
_entity_poly.pdbx_strand_id
1 'polypeptide(L)'
;LVRGSPHTCSFYGLVGDDEFGKFLRSKLAKANVLDRLQSSSDPDASTGVCIVLSGSNDRGFVTHVGATSKLGVAHLQEVLQADCKRSRLHVHVSGFYSCPALQQDLPEFLDALREEATRNSCKLSISLDTNGDASDMWDGGVVRVLERVDFFLPNEVEAVGIAKKLLGSGGDNGQQLVL
;
A
#
# COMPACT_ATOMS: atom_id res chain seq x y z
N LEU A 1 -13.10 21.62 12.86
CA LEU A 1 -12.47 21.47 11.52
C LEU A 1 -12.43 22.83 10.86
N VAL A 2 -11.27 23.48 10.82
CA VAL A 2 -11.11 24.83 10.25
C VAL A 2 -10.99 24.69 8.74
N ARG A 3 -11.94 25.28 7.99
CA ARG A 3 -11.82 25.41 6.54
C ARG A 3 -10.60 26.28 6.22
N GLY A 4 -9.68 25.78 5.40
CA GLY A 4 -8.51 26.54 4.93
C GLY A 4 -7.15 26.08 5.46
N SER A 5 -7.08 25.06 6.33
CA SER A 5 -5.79 24.45 6.66
C SER A 5 -5.25 23.66 5.46
N PRO A 6 -3.98 23.86 5.05
CA PRO A 6 -3.41 23.11 3.93
C PRO A 6 -3.47 21.61 4.20
N HIS A 7 -3.78 20.83 3.17
CA HIS A 7 -3.72 19.37 3.27
C HIS A 7 -2.32 18.93 3.68
N THR A 8 -2.23 18.16 4.76
CA THR A 8 -0.97 17.60 5.26
C THR A 8 -0.75 16.15 4.79
N CYS A 9 -1.75 15.54 4.16
CA CYS A 9 -1.73 14.16 3.68
C CYS A 9 -2.49 14.06 2.34
N SER A 10 -1.95 13.27 1.42
CA SER A 10 -2.59 12.84 0.16
C SER A 10 -2.85 11.34 0.21
N PHE A 11 -3.98 10.89 -0.35
CA PHE A 11 -4.31 9.47 -0.44
C PHE A 11 -4.40 9.03 -1.90
N TYR A 12 -3.56 8.06 -2.25
CA TYR A 12 -3.49 7.46 -3.57
C TYR A 12 -4.11 6.07 -3.56
N GLY A 13 -4.85 5.75 -4.60
CA GLY A 13 -5.54 4.47 -4.74
C GLY A 13 -6.36 4.44 -6.03
N LEU A 14 -6.94 3.28 -6.32
CA LEU A 14 -7.78 3.07 -7.49
C LEU A 14 -9.17 2.61 -7.06
N VAL A 15 -10.21 3.32 -7.51
CA VAL A 15 -11.62 3.02 -7.26
C VAL A 15 -12.37 2.78 -8.56
N GLY A 16 -13.53 2.13 -8.49
CA GLY A 16 -14.48 2.10 -9.60
C GLY A 16 -15.19 3.44 -9.75
N ASP A 17 -15.86 3.65 -10.88
CA ASP A 17 -16.80 4.77 -11.05
C ASP A 17 -18.19 4.40 -10.53
N ASP A 18 -18.27 4.23 -9.20
CA ASP A 18 -19.48 3.79 -8.51
C ASP A 18 -19.75 4.57 -7.21
N GLU A 19 -20.87 4.25 -6.56
CA GLU A 19 -21.28 4.92 -5.32
C GLU A 19 -20.32 4.67 -4.15
N PHE A 20 -19.60 3.54 -4.13
CA PHE A 20 -18.59 3.28 -3.12
C PHE A 20 -17.34 4.15 -3.35
N GLY A 21 -16.93 4.36 -4.60
CA GLY A 21 -15.87 5.29 -4.97
C GLY A 21 -16.22 6.73 -4.57
N LYS A 22 -17.42 7.19 -4.91
CA LYS A 22 -17.94 8.50 -4.48
C LYS A 22 -17.99 8.63 -2.96
N PHE A 23 -18.42 7.58 -2.27
CA PHE A 23 -18.45 7.52 -0.82
C PHE A 23 -17.05 7.69 -0.22
N LEU A 24 -16.04 6.97 -0.71
CA LEU A 24 -14.64 7.06 -0.24
C LEU A 24 -14.08 8.47 -0.42
N ARG A 25 -14.26 9.08 -1.61
CA ARG A 25 -13.85 10.47 -1.86
C ARG A 25 -14.51 11.44 -0.88
N SER A 26 -15.80 11.24 -0.58
CA SER A 26 -16.50 12.05 0.43
C SER A 26 -15.91 11.91 1.84
N LYS A 27 -15.37 10.74 2.19
CA LYS A 27 -14.71 10.51 3.48
C LYS A 27 -13.33 11.16 3.54
N LEU A 28 -12.54 11.09 2.47
CA LEU A 28 -11.26 11.81 2.37
C LEU A 28 -11.45 13.31 2.53
N ALA A 29 -12.44 13.89 1.84
CA ALA A 29 -12.78 15.30 1.97
C ALA A 29 -13.18 15.68 3.41
N LYS A 30 -14.01 14.86 4.07
CA LYS A 30 -14.39 15.06 5.47
C LYS A 30 -13.21 14.97 6.44
N ALA A 31 -12.22 14.14 6.12
CA ALA A 31 -10.99 13.97 6.90
C ALA A 31 -9.90 15.00 6.56
N ASN A 32 -10.17 15.96 5.66
CA ASN A 32 -9.19 16.92 5.16
C ASN A 32 -7.95 16.28 4.49
N VAL A 33 -8.12 15.10 3.88
CA VAL A 33 -7.09 14.41 3.10
C VAL A 33 -7.21 14.84 1.64
N LEU A 34 -6.08 15.17 1.01
CA LEU A 34 -6.06 15.48 -0.42
C LEU A 34 -6.38 14.23 -1.22
N ASP A 35 -7.51 14.26 -1.91
CA ASP A 35 -7.97 13.16 -2.75
C ASP A 35 -7.10 13.05 -4.01
N ARG A 36 -6.34 11.96 -4.11
CA ARG A 36 -5.58 11.56 -5.30
C ARG A 36 -6.04 10.19 -5.82
N LEU A 37 -7.21 9.72 -5.39
CA LEU A 37 -7.81 8.51 -5.94
C LEU A 37 -7.99 8.67 -7.44
N GLN A 38 -7.55 7.68 -8.19
CA GLN A 38 -7.85 7.54 -9.61
C GLN A 38 -9.11 6.69 -9.77
N SER A 39 -9.83 6.89 -10.87
CA SER A 39 -10.91 5.99 -11.28
C SER A 39 -10.35 4.99 -12.29
N SER A 40 -10.72 3.73 -12.16
CA SER A 40 -10.37 2.68 -13.11
C SER A 40 -10.83 3.04 -14.53
N SER A 41 -9.98 2.78 -15.52
CA SER A 41 -10.35 2.93 -16.94
C SER A 41 -11.25 1.80 -17.43
N ASP A 42 -11.30 0.68 -16.71
CA ASP A 42 -12.24 -0.41 -16.95
C ASP A 42 -13.61 -0.04 -16.35
N PRO A 43 -14.66 0.13 -17.18
CA PRO A 43 -15.99 0.53 -16.72
C PRO A 43 -16.68 -0.53 -15.87
N ASP A 44 -16.26 -1.80 -15.95
CA ASP A 44 -16.83 -2.90 -15.17
C ASP A 44 -16.11 -3.10 -13.83
N ALA A 45 -15.02 -2.37 -13.57
CA ALA A 45 -14.30 -2.46 -12.31
C ALA A 45 -15.07 -1.75 -11.19
N SER A 46 -15.53 -2.55 -10.22
CA SER A 46 -16.13 -2.05 -8.98
C SER A 46 -15.07 -1.60 -7.97
N THR A 47 -15.41 -0.63 -7.13
CA THR A 47 -14.61 -0.26 -5.95
C THR A 47 -14.47 -1.46 -5.01
N GLY A 48 -13.28 -1.64 -4.43
CA GLY A 48 -13.03 -2.70 -3.47
C GLY A 48 -13.90 -2.56 -2.20
N VAL A 49 -14.41 -3.67 -1.71
CA VAL A 49 -15.26 -3.74 -0.51
C VAL A 49 -14.75 -4.85 0.40
N CYS A 50 -14.58 -4.52 1.68
CA CYS A 50 -14.28 -5.50 2.71
C CYS A 50 -15.41 -5.52 3.75
N ILE A 51 -16.01 -6.69 3.95
CA ILE A 51 -16.98 -6.94 5.01
C ILE A 51 -16.25 -7.54 6.20
N VAL A 52 -16.35 -6.86 7.35
CA VAL A 52 -15.78 -7.34 8.61
C VAL A 52 -16.88 -8.07 9.40
N LEU A 53 -16.76 -9.38 9.50
CA LEU A 53 -17.65 -10.24 10.28
C LEU A 53 -17.12 -10.32 11.71
N SER A 54 -17.74 -9.58 12.62
CA SER A 54 -17.30 -9.53 14.02
C SER A 54 -18.03 -10.57 14.86
N GLY A 55 -17.31 -11.54 15.43
CA GLY A 55 -17.78 -12.50 16.42
C GLY A 55 -17.43 -12.09 17.85
N SER A 56 -17.73 -12.94 18.83
CA SER A 56 -17.46 -12.66 20.25
C SER A 56 -15.97 -12.64 20.61
N ASN A 57 -15.16 -13.43 19.90
CA ASN A 57 -13.73 -13.59 20.20
C ASN A 57 -12.81 -13.15 19.06
N ASP A 58 -13.32 -13.02 17.84
CA ASP A 58 -12.51 -12.75 16.65
C ASP A 58 -13.34 -12.09 15.54
N ARG A 59 -12.66 -11.65 14.48
CA ARG A 59 -13.23 -11.06 13.29
C ARG A 59 -12.72 -11.75 12.03
N GLY A 60 -13.65 -12.08 11.14
CA GLY A 60 -13.35 -12.51 9.76
C GLY A 60 -13.42 -11.35 8.79
N PHE A 61 -12.65 -11.43 7.71
CA PHE A 61 -12.68 -10.46 6.62
C PHE A 61 -13.11 -11.15 5.33
N VAL A 62 -14.12 -10.60 4.65
CA VAL A 62 -14.53 -11.04 3.32
C VAL A 62 -14.30 -9.88 2.36
N THR A 63 -13.26 -9.99 1.54
CA THR A 63 -12.79 -8.89 0.70
C THR A 63 -13.03 -9.18 -0.77
N HIS A 64 -13.78 -8.30 -1.42
CA HIS A 64 -13.75 -8.12 -2.87
C HIS A 64 -12.75 -7.01 -3.19
N VAL A 65 -11.61 -7.36 -3.79
CA VAL A 65 -10.51 -6.40 -4.00
C VAL A 65 -10.88 -5.32 -5.02
N GLY A 66 -11.73 -5.66 -6.00
CA GLY A 66 -12.20 -4.71 -7.00
C GLY A 66 -11.07 -3.99 -7.75
N ALA A 67 -11.28 -2.71 -8.05
CA ALA A 67 -10.36 -1.85 -8.77
C ALA A 67 -8.96 -1.76 -8.11
N THR A 68 -8.85 -1.94 -6.80
CA THR A 68 -7.56 -1.92 -6.09
C THR A 68 -6.57 -2.93 -6.65
N SER A 69 -7.04 -4.07 -7.17
CA SER A 69 -6.18 -5.09 -7.79
C SER A 69 -5.41 -4.59 -9.01
N LYS A 70 -5.92 -3.53 -9.66
CA LYS A 70 -5.36 -2.89 -10.86
C LYS A 70 -4.57 -1.62 -10.55
N LEU A 71 -4.45 -1.24 -9.27
CA LEU A 71 -3.61 -0.12 -8.87
C LEU A 71 -2.16 -0.45 -9.22
N GLY A 72 -1.62 0.20 -10.26
CA GLY A 72 -0.20 0.15 -10.64
C GLY A 72 0.49 1.52 -10.55
N VAL A 73 1.81 1.53 -10.79
CA VAL A 73 2.68 2.71 -10.68
C VAL A 73 2.28 3.88 -11.59
N ALA A 74 1.60 3.60 -12.70
CA ALA A 74 1.05 4.62 -13.60
C ALA A 74 0.04 5.55 -12.91
N HIS A 75 -0.64 5.07 -11.86
CA HIS A 75 -1.58 5.87 -11.08
C HIS A 75 -0.91 6.70 -9.98
N LEU A 76 0.41 6.54 -9.77
CA LEU A 76 1.17 7.17 -8.69
C LEU A 76 2.14 8.25 -9.18
N GLN A 77 2.11 8.61 -10.47
CA GLN A 77 3.08 9.53 -11.09
C GLN A 77 3.11 10.91 -10.43
N GLU A 78 1.98 11.37 -9.90
CA GLU A 78 1.88 12.64 -9.21
C GLU A 78 2.75 12.69 -7.94
N VAL A 79 3.05 11.55 -7.31
CA VAL A 79 3.96 11.49 -6.15
C VAL A 79 5.35 11.98 -6.56
N LEU A 80 5.85 11.50 -7.71
CA LEU A 80 7.14 11.89 -8.27
C LEU A 80 7.13 13.34 -8.75
N GLN A 81 6.06 13.76 -9.44
CA GLN A 81 6.01 15.05 -10.14
C GLN A 81 5.69 16.24 -9.22
N ALA A 82 4.93 16.01 -8.15
CA ALA A 82 4.43 17.07 -7.28
C ALA A 82 4.89 16.91 -5.83
N ASP A 83 4.69 15.74 -5.22
CA ASP A 83 4.94 15.58 -3.78
C ASP A 83 6.44 15.57 -3.44
N CYS A 84 7.30 15.06 -4.33
CA CYS A 84 8.76 15.12 -4.15
C CYS A 84 9.35 16.54 -4.17
N LYS A 85 8.60 17.57 -4.59
CA LYS A 85 9.06 18.97 -4.54
C LYS A 85 8.98 19.58 -3.13
N ARG A 86 8.40 18.86 -2.17
CA ARG A 86 8.31 19.28 -0.76
C ARG A 86 9.67 19.11 -0.08
N SER A 87 9.94 19.90 0.96
CA SER A 87 11.18 19.75 1.74
C SER A 87 11.24 18.45 2.56
N ARG A 88 10.08 17.86 2.89
CA ARG A 88 9.93 16.60 3.61
C ARG A 88 8.74 15.84 3.05
N LEU A 89 8.89 14.53 2.90
CA LEU A 89 7.83 13.63 2.46
C LEU A 89 7.93 12.31 3.23
N HIS A 90 6.79 11.83 3.73
CA HIS A 90 6.68 10.45 4.21
C HIS A 90 5.70 9.72 3.30
N VAL A 91 6.13 8.61 2.72
CA VAL A 91 5.28 7.73 1.91
C VAL A 91 5.01 6.47 2.72
N HIS A 92 3.74 6.19 2.95
CA HIS A 92 3.31 4.94 3.57
C HIS A 92 2.65 4.07 2.52
N VAL A 93 3.23 2.90 2.27
CA VAL A 93 2.64 1.86 1.42
C VAL A 93 1.90 0.90 2.33
N SER A 94 0.59 0.78 2.14
CA SER A 94 -0.29 -0.11 2.89
C SER A 94 -0.96 -1.10 1.93
N GLY A 95 -1.34 -2.27 2.43
CA GLY A 95 -2.09 -3.27 1.66
C GLY A 95 -1.30 -3.86 0.50
N PHE A 96 0.01 -4.08 0.68
CA PHE A 96 0.90 -4.62 -0.35
C PHE A 96 0.29 -5.85 -1.03
N TYR A 97 -0.16 -6.85 -0.25
CA TYR A 97 -0.73 -8.08 -0.78
C TYR A 97 -2.08 -7.91 -1.50
N SER A 98 -2.75 -6.77 -1.31
CA SER A 98 -4.00 -6.43 -2.01
C SER A 98 -3.80 -5.73 -3.36
N CYS A 99 -2.56 -5.34 -3.69
CA CYS A 99 -2.25 -4.54 -4.88
C CYS A 99 -1.28 -5.28 -5.84
N PRO A 100 -1.64 -6.45 -6.39
CA PRO A 100 -0.73 -7.28 -7.19
C PRO A 100 -0.12 -6.56 -8.40
N ALA A 101 -0.87 -5.67 -9.07
CA ALA A 101 -0.34 -4.85 -10.15
C ALA A 101 0.72 -3.84 -9.67
N LEU A 102 0.61 -3.33 -8.44
CA LEU A 102 1.62 -2.46 -7.86
C LEU A 102 2.87 -3.26 -7.45
N GLN A 103 2.69 -4.45 -6.86
CA GLN A 103 3.80 -5.26 -6.35
C GLN A 103 4.91 -5.51 -7.39
N GLN A 104 4.51 -5.68 -8.65
CA GLN A 104 5.42 -6.00 -9.76
C GLN A 104 6.48 -4.92 -9.97
N ASP A 105 6.07 -3.65 -9.94
CA ASP A 105 6.90 -2.49 -10.30
C ASP A 105 7.18 -1.57 -9.09
N LEU A 106 6.70 -1.93 -7.90
CA LEU A 106 6.90 -1.12 -6.69
C LEU A 106 8.38 -0.93 -6.35
N PRO A 107 9.28 -1.94 -6.41
CA PRO A 107 10.69 -1.73 -6.11
C PRO A 107 11.31 -0.62 -6.98
N GLU A 108 11.11 -0.68 -8.29
CA GLU A 108 11.61 0.29 -9.26
C GLU A 108 10.99 1.67 -9.05
N PHE A 109 9.70 1.73 -8.70
CA PHE A 109 9.05 2.98 -8.34
C PHE A 109 9.63 3.61 -7.07
N LEU A 110 9.96 2.82 -6.05
CA LEU A 110 10.60 3.33 -4.83
C LEU A 110 12.02 3.83 -5.08
N ASP A 111 12.77 3.18 -5.98
CA ASP A 111 14.08 3.66 -6.41
C ASP A 111 13.96 5.02 -7.12
N ALA A 112 13.05 5.13 -8.10
CA ALA A 112 12.76 6.39 -8.79
C ALA A 112 12.28 7.50 -7.82
N LEU A 113 11.48 7.13 -6.81
CA LEU A 113 11.01 8.05 -5.77
C LEU A 113 12.16 8.62 -4.94
N ARG A 114 13.13 7.78 -4.54
CA ARG A 114 14.33 8.22 -3.81
C ARG A 114 15.22 9.10 -4.67
N GLU A 115 15.37 8.79 -5.96
CA GLU A 115 16.11 9.63 -6.91
C GLU A 115 15.47 11.01 -7.08
N GLU A 116 14.15 11.06 -7.29
CA GLU A 116 13.39 12.31 -7.39
C GLU A 116 13.47 13.13 -6.10
N ALA A 117 13.32 12.48 -4.95
CA ALA A 117 13.45 13.17 -3.66
C ALA A 117 14.85 13.77 -3.49
N THR A 118 15.89 13.04 -3.86
CA THR A 118 17.29 13.53 -3.82
C THR A 118 17.47 14.74 -4.73
N ARG A 119 17.00 14.66 -5.98
CA ARG A 119 17.08 15.78 -6.94
C ARG A 119 16.37 17.03 -6.44
N ASN A 120 15.26 16.88 -5.73
CA ASN A 120 14.49 17.99 -5.18
C ASN A 120 14.91 18.40 -3.76
N SER A 121 16.00 17.85 -3.21
CA SER A 121 16.43 18.07 -1.81
C SER A 121 15.32 17.79 -0.78
N CYS A 122 14.45 16.82 -1.08
CA CYS A 122 13.38 16.35 -0.21
C CYS A 122 13.92 15.32 0.78
N LYS A 123 13.64 15.53 2.08
CA LYS A 123 13.88 14.50 3.10
C LYS A 123 12.75 13.47 3.04
N LEU A 124 13.00 12.39 2.32
CA LEU A 124 12.06 11.27 2.15
C LEU A 124 12.23 10.25 3.27
N SER A 125 11.10 9.67 3.70
CA SER A 125 11.06 8.40 4.43
C SER A 125 9.91 7.55 3.90
N ILE A 126 10.08 6.23 3.94
CA ILE A 126 9.14 5.27 3.35
C ILE A 126 8.82 4.21 4.41
N SER A 127 7.54 3.95 4.65
CA SER A 127 7.08 2.86 5.51
C SER A 127 6.23 1.86 4.74
N LEU A 128 6.28 0.59 5.16
CA LEU A 128 5.50 -0.51 4.60
C LEU A 128 4.67 -1.21 5.68
N ASP A 129 3.36 -1.27 5.46
CA ASP A 129 2.44 -2.23 6.07
C ASP A 129 1.97 -3.18 4.95
N THR A 130 2.27 -4.47 5.10
CA THR A 130 1.91 -5.45 4.07
C THR A 130 0.42 -5.79 4.07
N ASN A 131 -0.24 -5.66 5.23
CA ASN A 131 -1.45 -6.36 5.61
C ASN A 131 -1.36 -7.88 5.36
N GLY A 132 -2.46 -8.60 5.59
CA GLY A 132 -2.51 -10.05 5.42
C GLY A 132 -2.50 -10.48 3.95
N ASP A 133 -1.75 -11.54 3.64
CA ASP A 133 -1.84 -12.23 2.36
C ASP A 133 -2.99 -13.25 2.39
N ALA A 134 -4.05 -12.99 1.63
CA ALA A 134 -5.21 -13.88 1.54
C ALA A 134 -4.88 -15.24 0.91
N SER A 135 -3.76 -15.36 0.19
CA SER A 135 -3.28 -16.64 -0.35
C SER A 135 -2.45 -17.45 0.64
N ASP A 136 -2.02 -16.83 1.76
CA ASP A 136 -1.11 -17.39 2.77
C ASP A 136 0.24 -17.88 2.18
N MET A 137 0.59 -17.43 0.97
CA MET A 137 1.84 -17.79 0.29
C MET A 137 3.00 -16.86 0.69
N TRP A 138 2.67 -15.65 1.14
CA TRP A 138 3.56 -14.55 1.49
C TRP A 138 4.56 -14.20 0.37
N ASP A 139 4.21 -14.56 -0.87
CA ASP A 139 4.99 -14.37 -2.09
C ASP A 139 4.58 -13.08 -2.82
N GLY A 140 5.33 -12.65 -3.84
CA GLY A 140 5.09 -11.37 -4.55
C GLY A 140 6.25 -10.39 -4.44
N GLY A 141 7.42 -10.85 -4.02
CA GLY A 141 8.65 -10.06 -4.07
C GLY A 141 8.76 -8.98 -2.98
N VAL A 142 8.03 -9.13 -1.86
CA VAL A 142 8.09 -8.20 -0.69
C VAL A 142 9.52 -7.93 -0.24
N VAL A 143 10.41 -8.91 -0.36
CA VAL A 143 11.85 -8.80 -0.04
C VAL A 143 12.52 -7.63 -0.76
N ARG A 144 12.24 -7.48 -2.06
CA ARG A 144 12.80 -6.39 -2.87
C ARG A 144 12.29 -5.02 -2.39
N VAL A 145 11.08 -4.98 -1.83
CA VAL A 145 10.51 -3.77 -1.24
C VAL A 145 11.12 -3.49 0.13
N LEU A 146 11.36 -4.52 0.95
CA LEU A 146 11.98 -4.38 2.28
C LEU A 146 13.35 -3.70 2.23
N GLU A 147 14.14 -3.96 1.18
CA GLU A 147 15.43 -3.29 0.96
C GLU A 147 15.32 -1.79 0.67
N ARG A 148 14.12 -1.30 0.34
CA ARG A 148 13.86 0.07 -0.14
C ARG A 148 13.05 0.92 0.83
N VAL A 149 12.60 0.35 1.95
CA VAL A 149 11.81 1.07 2.96
C VAL A 149 12.63 1.36 4.22
N ASP A 150 12.30 2.46 4.89
CA ASP A 150 12.95 2.87 6.14
C ASP A 150 12.28 2.24 7.37
N PHE A 151 10.98 1.94 7.26
CA PHE A 151 10.20 1.32 8.32
C PHE A 151 9.36 0.16 7.78
N PHE A 152 9.47 -1.00 8.41
CA PHE A 152 8.61 -2.15 8.15
C PHE A 152 7.74 -2.40 9.39
N LEU A 153 6.42 -2.46 9.19
CA LEU A 153 5.42 -2.43 10.26
C LEU A 153 4.49 -3.67 10.24
N PRO A 154 5.01 -4.91 10.27
CA PRO A 154 4.18 -6.10 10.28
C PRO A 154 3.57 -6.36 11.65
N ASN A 155 2.48 -7.12 11.69
CA ASN A 155 2.09 -7.88 12.88
C ASN A 155 2.83 -9.23 12.97
N GLU A 156 2.61 -9.98 14.05
CA GLU A 156 3.27 -11.27 14.30
C GLU A 156 3.01 -12.30 13.19
N VAL A 157 1.76 -12.41 12.72
CA VAL A 157 1.37 -13.36 11.68
C VAL A 157 2.08 -13.05 10.36
N GLU A 158 2.08 -11.77 9.97
CA GLU A 158 2.73 -11.28 8.76
C GLU A 158 4.24 -11.49 8.81
N ALA A 159 4.88 -11.12 9.92
CA ALA A 159 6.32 -11.28 10.10
C ALA A 159 6.74 -12.76 10.00
N VAL A 160 6.00 -13.67 10.65
CA VAL A 160 6.27 -15.11 10.62
C VAL A 160 6.04 -15.69 9.23
N GLY A 161 4.96 -15.30 8.54
CA GLY A 161 4.65 -15.76 7.18
C GLY A 161 5.75 -15.37 6.19
N ILE A 162 6.14 -14.09 6.20
CA ILE A 162 7.21 -13.56 5.35
C ILE A 162 8.54 -14.24 5.67
N ALA A 163 8.90 -14.40 6.95
CA ALA A 163 10.14 -15.05 7.36
C ALA A 163 10.20 -16.53 6.91
N LYS A 164 9.10 -17.28 7.05
CA LYS A 164 9.02 -18.67 6.58
C LYS A 164 9.22 -18.77 5.08
N LYS A 165 8.59 -17.89 4.30
CA LYS A 165 8.76 -17.86 2.84
C LYS A 165 10.20 -17.54 2.44
N LEU A 166 10.83 -16.60 3.13
CA LEU A 166 12.23 -16.23 2.94
C LEU A 166 13.18 -17.40 3.20
N LEU A 167 13.00 -18.07 4.34
CA LEU A 167 13.86 -19.20 4.73
C LEU A 167 13.60 -20.46 3.90
N GLY A 168 12.35 -20.72 3.51
CA GLY A 168 11.99 -21.89 2.69
C GLY A 168 12.42 -21.78 1.21
N SER A 169 12.79 -20.58 0.75
CA SER A 169 13.35 -20.36 -0.60
C SER A 169 14.87 -20.60 -0.66
N GLY A 170 15.52 -20.74 0.50
CA GLY A 170 16.90 -21.22 0.64
C GLY A 170 16.89 -22.67 1.10
N GLY A 171 17.38 -23.58 0.26
CA GLY A 171 17.38 -25.02 0.56
C GLY A 171 17.93 -25.37 1.95
N ASP A 172 17.31 -26.40 2.53
CA ASP A 172 17.78 -27.28 3.60
C ASP A 172 19.17 -26.94 4.17
N ASN A 173 19.18 -26.18 5.26
CA ASN A 173 20.23 -26.25 6.27
C ASN A 173 19.56 -26.00 7.61
N GLY A 174 19.19 -27.10 8.27
CA GLY A 174 18.58 -27.12 9.58
C GLY A 174 19.38 -26.31 10.61
N GLN A 175 18.91 -25.11 10.89
CA GLN A 175 18.98 -24.52 12.22
C GLN A 175 17.59 -24.01 12.57
N GLN A 176 16.94 -24.81 13.40
CA GLN A 176 15.70 -24.48 14.08
C GLN A 176 15.93 -23.19 14.88
N LEU A 177 15.34 -22.08 14.41
CA LEU A 177 15.20 -20.88 15.23
C LEU A 177 14.23 -21.23 16.37
N VAL A 178 14.81 -21.49 17.54
CA VAL A 178 14.09 -21.54 18.81
C VAL A 178 13.80 -20.09 19.19
N LEU A 179 12.51 -19.73 19.18
CA LEU A 179 12.00 -18.55 19.89
C LEU A 179 11.97 -18.83 21.39
#